data_AF-A0A7C2MW36-F1
#
_entry.id   AF-A0A7C2MW36-F1
#
_cell.length_a   1.000
_cell.length_b   1.000
_cell.length_c   1.000
_cell.angle_alpha   90.00
_cell.angle_beta   90.00
_cell.angle_gamma   90.00
#
_symmetry.space_group_name_H-M   'P 1'
#
loop_
_entity.id
_entity.type
_entity.pdbx_description
1 polymer ?
#
loop_
_entity_poly.entity_id
_entity_poly.type
_entity_poly.pdbx_seq_one_letter_code
_entity_poly.pdbx_strand_id
1 'polypeptide(L)' 'LKPIPGEPPSLINPPTGCRFHNRCPLAMDICRSREPLLIEIERGHKVACHLYTDA' A
#
# COMPACT_ATOMS: atom_id res chain seq x y z
N LEU A 1 -3.44 -13.38 19.37
CA LEU A 1 -3.39 -12.86 17.98
C LEU A 1 -3.80 -11.40 18.01
N LYS A 2 -3.05 -10.49 17.37
CA LYS A 2 -3.43 -9.07 17.27
C LYS A 2 -4.08 -8.84 15.91
N PRO A 3 -5.39 -8.51 15.84
CA PRO A 3 -6.07 -8.32 14.56
C PRO A 3 -5.59 -7.04 13.87
N ILE A 4 -5.60 -7.03 12.53
CA ILE A 4 -5.37 -5.82 11.74
C ILE A 4 -6.61 -4.94 11.89
N PRO A 5 -6.47 -3.69 12.37
CA PRO A 5 -7.60 -2.79 12.52
C PRO A 5 -8.13 -2.32 11.16
N GLY A 6 -9.44 -2.08 11.09
CA GLY A 6 -10.14 -1.55 9.91
C GLY A 6 -10.84 -2.61 9.05
N GLU A 7 -11.65 -2.14 8.11
CA GLU A 7 -12.48 -2.98 7.23
C GLU A 7 -11.83 -3.17 5.85
N PRO A 8 -12.07 -4.29 5.15
CA PRO A 8 -11.65 -4.45 3.75
C PRO A 8 -12.22 -3.31 2.87
N PRO A 9 -11.43 -2.75 1.94
CA PRO A 9 -11.96 -1.75 1.01
C PRO A 9 -13.02 -2.36 0.09
N SER A 10 -13.96 -1.52 -0.36
CA SER A 10 -14.92 -1.92 -1.40
C SER A 10 -14.19 -2.38 -2.67
N LEU A 11 -14.60 -3.53 -3.20
CA LEU A 11 -14.08 -4.03 -4.48
C LEU A 11 -14.71 -3.31 -5.69
N ILE A 12 -15.88 -2.69 -5.51
CA ILE A 12 -16.60 -1.95 -6.57
C ILE A 12 -15.96 -0.58 -6.77
N ASN A 13 -15.65 0.11 -5.67
CA ASN A 13 -15.06 1.45 -5.67
C ASN A 13 -13.74 1.40 -4.89
N PRO A 14 -12.66 0.87 -5.48
CA PRO A 14 -11.38 0.85 -4.80
C PRO A 14 -10.89 2.27 -4.53
N PRO A 15 -10.23 2.50 -3.38
CA PRO A 15 -9.60 3.79 -3.11
C PRO A 15 -8.52 4.10 -4.15
N THR A 16 -8.34 5.40 -4.44
CA THR A 16 -7.27 5.87 -5.32
C THR A 16 -5.89 5.68 -4.69
N GLY A 17 -4.87 5.47 -5.51
CA GLY A 17 -3.51 5.25 -5.04
C GLY A 17 -3.27 3.87 -4.43
N CYS A 18 -2.57 3.80 -3.29
CA CYS A 18 -2.28 2.56 -2.59
C CYS A 18 -3.53 2.03 -1.88
N ARG A 19 -4.03 0.85 -2.28
CA ARG A 19 -5.25 0.23 -1.72
C ARG A 19 -5.25 0.03 -0.20
N PHE A 20 -4.06 0.06 0.41
CA PHE A 20 -3.87 -0.14 1.84
C PHE A 20 -3.77 1.18 2.63
N HIS A 21 -3.78 2.35 1.98
CA HIS A 21 -3.54 3.65 2.64
C HIS A 21 -4.55 3.95 3.77
N ASN A 22 -5.74 3.36 3.75
CA ASN A 22 -6.78 3.55 4.76
C ASN A 22 -6.56 2.72 6.03
N ARG A 23 -5.71 1.69 5.99
CA ARG A 23 -5.37 0.82 7.12
C ARG A 23 -3.88 0.76 7.44
N CYS A 24 -3.04 1.33 6.60
CA CYS A 24 -1.60 1.34 6.79
C CYS A 24 -1.22 2.39 7.85
N PRO A 25 -0.54 2.01 8.95
CA PRO A 25 -0.07 2.96 9.95
C PRO A 25 1.08 3.86 9.45
N LEU A 26 1.69 3.51 8.31
CA LEU A 26 2.78 4.23 7.66
C LEU A 26 2.30 4.99 6.40
N ALA A 27 0.99 5.22 6.27
CA ALA A 27 0.45 5.91 5.10
C ALA A 27 0.96 7.35 5.01
N MET A 28 1.48 7.71 3.83
CA MET A 28 1.94 9.06 3.47
C MET A 28 0.97 9.69 2.45
N ASP A 29 1.11 10.99 2.18
CA ASP A 29 0.22 11.69 1.23
C ASP A 29 0.27 11.08 -0.18
N ILE A 30 1.45 10.67 -0.65
CA ILE A 30 1.62 9.97 -1.93
C ILE A 30 0.83 8.66 -2.01
N CYS A 31 0.59 7.99 -0.87
CA CYS A 31 -0.18 6.75 -0.83
C CYS A 31 -1.66 6.96 -1.17
N ARG A 32 -2.20 8.17 -1.04
CA ARG A 32 -3.61 8.49 -1.33
C ARG A 32 -3.84 8.88 -2.79
N SER A 33 -2.79 9.36 -3.46
CA SER A 33 -2.87 9.94 -4.81
C SER A 33 -2.24 9.07 -5.89
N ARG A 34 -1.23 8.24 -5.56
CA ARG A 34 -0.47 7.46 -6.55
C ARG A 34 -0.40 5.99 -6.18
N GLU A 35 -0.55 5.12 -7.18
CA GLU A 35 -0.34 3.68 -7.02
C GLU A 35 1.16 3.37 -6.97
N PRO A 36 1.65 2.57 -5.99
CA PRO A 36 3.05 2.24 -5.89
C PRO A 36 3.50 1.30 -7.03
N LEU A 37 4.74 1.47 -7.49
CA LEU A 37 5.32 0.59 -8.50
C LEU A 37 5.69 -0.76 -7.88
N LEU A 38 5.49 -1.85 -8.62
CA LEU A 38 5.99 -3.16 -8.23
C LEU A 38 7.49 -3.25 -8.55
N ILE A 39 8.31 -3.27 -7.51
CA ILE A 39 9.77 -3.38 -7.60
C ILE A 39 10.25 -4.67 -6.95
N GLU A 40 11.45 -5.12 -7.34
CA GLU A 40 12.14 -6.24 -6.68
C GLU A 40 13.16 -5.67 -5.70
N ILE A 41 13.02 -6.00 -4.41
CA ILE A 41 13.90 -5.50 -3.34
C ILE A 41 14.99 -6.51 -2.97
N GLU A 42 14.72 -7.80 -3.19
CA GLU A 42 15.66 -8.91 -3.00
C GLU A 42 15.30 -10.00 -4.02
N ARG A 43 16.21 -10.96 -4.28
CA ARG A 43 15.99 -12.01 -5.28
C ARG A 43 14.71 -12.80 -4.99
N GLY A 44 13.71 -12.65 -5.87
CA GLY A 44 12.40 -13.29 -5.73
C GLY A 44 11.43 -12.58 -4.79
N HIS A 45 11.80 -11.44 -4.20
CA HIS A 45 10.98 -10.65 -3.29
C HIS A 45 10.58 -9.33 -3.95
N LYS A 46 9.29 -9.22 -4.29
CA LYS A 46 8.71 -8.03 -4.91
C LYS A 46 7.77 -7.29 -3.96
N VAL A 47 7.80 -5.96 -4.03
CA VAL A 47 7.00 -5.08 -3.18
C VAL A 47 6.40 -3.96 -4.04
N ALA A 48 5.13 -3.62 -3.77
CA ALA A 48 4.48 -2.43 -4.30
C ALA A 48 4.14 -1.48 -3.14
N CYS A 49 5.14 -0.72 -2.67
CA CYS A 49 4.99 0.19 -1.53
C CYS A 49 5.88 1.42 -1.69
N HIS A 50 5.31 2.60 -1.46
CA HIS A 50 6.00 3.88 -1.55
C HIS A 50 7.18 4.04 -0.59
N LEU A 51 7.25 3.25 0.48
CA LEU A 51 8.40 3.23 1.39
C LEU A 51 9.68 2.67 0.75
N TYR A 52 9.55 1.91 -0.34
CA TYR A 52 10.67 1.24 -1.00
C TYR A 52 10.92 1.76 -2.42
N THR A 53 10.02 2.57 -2.97
CA THR A 53 10.13 3.08 -4.35
C THR A 53 10.79 4.45 -4.49
N ASP A 54 11.39 5.02 -3.44
CA ASP A 54 12.27 6.19 -3.58
C ASP A 54 13.43 6.13 -2.55
N ALA A 55 14.56 5.61 -3.04
CA ALA A 55 15.90 6.16 -2.83
C ALA A 55 16.50 6.42 -4.22
#